data_AF-A0A7S2R053-F1
#
_entry.id   AF-A0A7S2R053-F1
#
_cell.length_a   1.000
_cell.length_b   1.000
_cell.length_c   1.000
_cell.angle_alpha   90.00
_cell.angle_beta   90.00
_cell.angle_gamma   90.00
#
_symmetry.space_group_name_H-M   'P 1'
#
loop_
_entity.id
_entity.type
_entity.pdbx_description
1 polymer ?
#
loop_
_entity_poly.entity_id
_entity_poly.type
_entity_poly.pdbx_seq_one_letter_code
_entity_poly.pdbx_strand_id
1 'polypeptide(L)'
;VHPTVPHLMVTGGRDAVARVWDIRTQKQIHVLCGHEHTISSVNFRSTEPQIVTASHDGTIRGWDLTSGGKSIYHLTHHTKAVRTLSLCPYEQSFVSGAA
;
A
#
# COMPACT_ATOMS: atom_id res chain seq x y z
N VAL A 1 -5.68 2.31 -8.83
CA VAL A 1 -5.27 3.50 -9.61
C VAL A 1 -5.29 4.71 -8.68
N HIS A 2 -4.37 5.66 -8.80
CA HIS A 2 -4.30 6.83 -7.92
C HIS A 2 -5.47 7.79 -8.19
N PRO A 3 -6.17 8.27 -7.16
CA PRO A 3 -7.42 9.01 -7.31
C PRO A 3 -7.27 10.33 -8.09
N THR A 4 -6.15 11.03 -7.95
CA THR A 4 -5.88 12.31 -8.65
C THR A 4 -4.83 12.20 -9.76
N VAL A 5 -4.16 11.05 -9.89
CA VAL A 5 -3.06 10.82 -10.85
C VAL A 5 -3.38 9.55 -11.62
N PRO A 6 -4.30 9.59 -12.60
CA PRO A 6 -4.94 8.39 -13.14
C PRO A 6 -3.98 7.44 -13.89
N HIS A 7 -2.79 7.91 -14.23
CA HIS A 7 -1.75 7.07 -14.84
C HIS A 7 -0.91 6.29 -13.83
N LEU A 8 -1.08 6.54 -12.54
CA LEU A 8 -0.36 5.83 -11.49
C LEU A 8 -1.20 4.65 -10.99
N MET A 9 -0.62 3.46 -11.00
CA MET A 9 -1.25 2.25 -10.48
C MET A 9 -0.37 1.61 -9.42
N VAL A 10 -1.00 1.03 -8.40
CA VAL A 10 -0.34 0.17 -7.42
C VAL A 10 -0.94 -1.21 -7.50
N THR A 11 -0.08 -2.23 -7.40
CA THR A 11 -0.46 -3.64 -7.34
C THR A 11 0.22 -4.27 -6.14
N GLY A 12 -0.52 -5.04 -5.35
CA GLY A 12 0.04 -5.92 -4.31
C GLY A 12 0.13 -7.36 -4.82
N GLY A 13 1.24 -8.03 -4.56
CA GLY A 13 1.48 -9.41 -5.02
C GLY A 13 1.43 -10.47 -3.93
N ARG A 14 1.30 -11.73 -4.35
CA ARG A 14 1.46 -12.92 -3.49
C ARG A 14 2.90 -13.11 -3.02
N ASP A 15 3.84 -12.52 -3.75
CA ASP A 15 5.28 -12.46 -3.45
C ASP A 15 5.64 -11.46 -2.35
N ALA A 16 4.65 -10.93 -1.63
CA ALA A 16 4.82 -9.95 -0.55
C ALA A 16 5.39 -8.59 -1.01
N VAL A 17 5.34 -8.30 -2.32
CA VAL A 17 5.87 -7.06 -2.89
C VAL A 17 4.73 -6.23 -3.49
N ALA A 18 4.68 -4.95 -3.11
CA ALA A 18 3.85 -3.98 -3.81
C ALA A 18 4.67 -3.26 -4.88
N ARG A 19 4.05 -2.98 -6.02
CA ARG A 19 4.69 -2.34 -7.17
C ARG A 19 3.88 -1.15 -7.60
N VAL A 20 4.57 -0.07 -7.95
CA VAL A 20 3.97 1.15 -8.48
C VAL A 20 4.36 1.28 -9.93
N TRP A 21 3.38 1.59 -10.77
CA TRP A 21 3.49 1.62 -12.22
C TRP A 21 3.02 2.96 -12.76
N ASP A 22 3.74 3.50 -13.74
CA ASP A 22 3.21 4.53 -14.63
C ASP A 22 2.66 3.83 -15.88
N ILE A 23 1.34 3.86 -16.03
CA ILE A 23 0.60 3.21 -17.12
C ILE A 23 0.95 3.83 -18.48
N ARG A 24 1.26 5.15 -18.53
CA ARG A 24 1.59 5.82 -19.81
C ARG A 24 2.91 5.33 -20.36
N THR A 25 3.90 5.18 -19.48
CA THR A 25 5.23 4.72 -19.87
C THR A 25 5.36 3.20 -19.85
N GLN A 26 4.36 2.52 -19.27
CA GLN A 26 4.35 1.06 -19.03
C GLN A 26 5.56 0.61 -18.20
N LYS A 27 6.07 1.48 -17.32
CA LYS A 27 7.23 1.20 -16.48
C LYS A 27 6.83 1.06 -15.03
N GLN A 28 7.48 0.11 -14.37
CA GLN A 28 7.51 0.05 -12.92
C GLN A 28 8.41 1.19 -12.41
N ILE A 29 7.88 2.02 -11.50
CA ILE A 29 8.60 3.17 -10.95
C ILE A 29 9.07 2.94 -9.50
N HIS A 30 8.35 2.11 -8.73
CA HIS A 30 8.75 1.75 -7.36
C HIS A 30 8.48 0.28 -7.06
N VAL A 31 9.36 -0.28 -6.23
CA VAL A 31 9.22 -1.61 -5.62
C VAL A 31 9.18 -1.41 -4.12
N LEU A 32 8.10 -1.85 -3.49
CA LEU A 32 7.80 -1.67 -2.08
C LEU A 32 7.97 -3.03 -1.40
N CYS A 33 9.19 -3.30 -0.94
CA CYS A 33 9.57 -4.55 -0.28
C CYS A 33 9.55 -4.38 1.24
N GLY A 34 9.00 -5.38 1.94
CA GLY A 34 9.09 -5.45 3.39
C GLY A 34 8.01 -6.29 4.05
N HIS A 35 6.89 -6.55 3.38
CA HIS A 35 5.94 -7.56 3.86
C HIS A 35 6.58 -8.96 3.82
N GLU A 36 6.16 -9.82 4.74
CA GLU A 36 6.66 -11.21 4.85
C GLU A 36 5.66 -12.20 4.23
N HIS A 37 4.45 -11.76 3.93
CA HIS A 37 3.42 -12.57 3.30
C HIS A 37 2.66 -11.79 2.22
N THR A 38 1.80 -12.49 1.49
CA THR A 38 0.89 -11.94 0.48
C THR A 38 0.24 -10.63 0.93
N ILE A 39 0.35 -9.62 0.07
CA ILE A 39 -0.35 -8.36 0.22
C ILE A 39 -1.81 -8.57 -0.14
N SER A 40 -2.70 -8.28 0.80
CA SER A 40 -4.15 -8.48 0.69
C SER A 40 -4.87 -7.21 0.24
N SER A 41 -4.31 -6.03 0.52
CA SER A 41 -4.91 -4.75 0.11
C SER A 41 -3.83 -3.70 -0.15
N VAL A 42 -4.10 -2.82 -1.11
CA VAL A 42 -3.26 -1.68 -1.48
C VAL A 42 -4.13 -0.46 -1.73
N ASN A 43 -3.76 0.69 -1.19
CA ASN A 43 -4.51 1.93 -1.35
C ASN A 43 -3.57 3.14 -1.49
N PHE A 44 -3.97 4.10 -2.31
CA PHE A 44 -3.32 5.41 -2.39
C PHE A 44 -3.97 6.38 -1.42
N ARG A 45 -3.16 7.13 -0.67
CA ARG A 45 -3.67 8.35 -0.02
C ARG A 45 -3.96 9.40 -1.09
N SER A 46 -5.07 10.13 -0.92
CA SER A 46 -5.49 11.19 -1.84
C SER A 46 -4.71 12.49 -1.64
N THR A 47 -4.24 12.74 -0.41
CA THR A 47 -3.65 14.02 0.00
C THR A 47 -2.13 14.07 -0.11
N GLU A 48 -1.47 12.92 -0.05
CA GLU A 48 0.00 12.79 -0.05
C GLU A 48 0.39 11.66 -1.01
N PRO A 49 1.60 11.73 -1.61
CA PRO A 49 2.16 10.67 -2.47
C PRO A 49 2.59 9.46 -1.63
N GLN A 50 1.64 8.88 -0.92
CA GLN A 50 1.81 7.76 -0.01
C GLN A 50 0.90 6.60 -0.41
N ILE A 51 1.40 5.39 -0.13
CA ILE A 51 0.67 4.14 -0.33
C ILE A 51 0.54 3.46 1.01
N VAL A 52 -0.63 2.89 1.28
CA VAL A 52 -0.88 2.02 2.41
C VAL A 52 -1.12 0.60 1.91
N THR A 53 -0.39 -0.36 2.45
CA THR A 53 -0.52 -1.78 2.12
C THR A 53 -0.85 -2.59 3.36
N ALA A 54 -1.70 -3.59 3.21
CA ALA A 54 -2.01 -4.56 4.25
C ALA A 54 -1.64 -5.96 3.77
N SER A 55 -1.22 -6.81 4.71
CA SER A 55 -0.72 -8.15 4.41
C SER A 55 -1.25 -9.20 5.36
N HIS A 56 -1.21 -10.44 4.88
CA HIS A 56 -1.47 -11.62 5.70
C HIS A 56 -0.42 -11.86 6.79
N ASP A 57 0.70 -11.13 6.79
CA ASP A 57 1.68 -11.12 7.89
C ASP A 57 1.17 -10.39 9.16
N GLY A 58 -0.07 -9.88 9.12
CA GLY A 58 -0.68 -9.15 10.25
C GLY A 58 -0.25 -7.68 10.30
N THR A 59 0.52 -7.22 9.32
CA THR A 59 1.04 -5.85 9.31
C THR A 59 0.36 -4.96 8.28
N ILE A 60 0.35 -3.67 8.60
CA ILE A 60 -0.02 -2.58 7.68
C ILE A 60 1.21 -1.71 7.52
N ARG A 61 1.60 -1.40 6.28
CA ARG A 61 2.77 -0.58 5.98
C ARG A 61 2.38 0.67 5.20
N GLY A 62 3.00 1.78 5.57
CA GLY A 62 2.94 3.05 4.82
C GLY A 62 4.23 3.24 4.02
N TRP A 63 4.10 3.71 2.79
CA TRP A 63 5.22 3.94 1.88
C TRP A 63 5.17 5.36 1.36
N ASP A 64 6.31 6.05 1.37
CA ASP A 64 6.46 7.37 0.77
C ASP A 64 7.09 7.26 -0.63
N LEU A 65 6.34 7.70 -1.65
CA LEU A 65 6.78 7.68 -3.04
C LEU A 65 7.79 8.79 -3.36
N THR A 66 7.80 9.90 -2.61
CA THR A 66 8.77 10.99 -2.82
C THR A 66 10.18 10.56 -2.39
N SER A 67 10.26 9.74 -1.36
CA SER A 67 11.51 9.16 -0.85
C SER A 67 11.90 7.85 -1.56
N GLY A 68 11.39 7.62 -2.78
CA GLY A 68 11.75 6.46 -3.59
C GLY A 68 11.00 5.17 -3.25
N GLY A 69 9.87 5.25 -2.53
CA GLY A 69 9.10 4.08 -2.11
C GLY A 69 9.59 3.47 -0.79
N LYS A 70 10.19 4.27 0.09
CA LYS A 70 10.65 3.81 1.41
C LYS A 70 9.47 3.60 2.35
N SER A 71 9.57 2.57 3.18
CA SER A 71 8.64 2.33 4.28
C SER A 71 8.78 3.47 5.31
N ILE A 72 7.69 4.16 5.61
CA ILE A 72 7.64 5.25 6.61
C ILE A 72 7.09 4.78 7.95
N TYR A 73 6.20 3.78 7.95
CA TYR A 73 5.72 3.14 9.17
C TYR A 73 5.28 1.71 8.88
N HIS A 74 5.31 0.88 9.92
CA HIS A 74 4.70 -0.45 9.92
C HIS A 74 3.92 -0.62 11.23
N LEU A 75 2.70 -1.13 11.14
CA LEU A 75 1.79 -1.29 12.26
C LEU A 75 1.54 -2.77 12.46
N THR A 76 1.78 -3.25 13.67
CA THR A 76 1.75 -4.67 14.05
C THR A 76 0.61 -4.98 15.02
N HIS A 77 -0.48 -4.22 14.96
CA HIS A 77 -1.58 -4.37 15.91
C HIS A 77 -2.43 -5.62 15.70
N HIS A 78 -2.44 -6.18 14.48
CA HIS A 78 -3.16 -7.42 14.21
C HIS A 78 -2.25 -8.61 14.44
N THR A 79 -2.68 -9.53 15.32
CA THR A 79 -1.99 -10.81 15.55
C THR A 79 -2.30 -11.86 14.48
N LYS A 80 -3.20 -11.54 13.54
CA LYS A 80 -3.67 -12.40 12.47
C LYS A 80 -3.65 -11.65 11.15
N ALA A 81 -3.81 -12.41 10.05
CA ALA A 81 -3.82 -11.90 8.69
C ALA A 81 -4.82 -10.75 8.49
N VAL A 82 -4.31 -9.58 8.07
CA VAL A 82 -5.15 -8.45 7.66
C VAL A 82 -5.72 -8.79 6.28
N ARG A 83 -7.04 -8.78 6.14
CA ARG A 83 -7.72 -9.18 4.90
C ARG A 83 -8.17 -7.99 4.06
N THR A 84 -8.45 -6.86 4.71
CA THR A 84 -8.99 -5.68 4.04
C THR A 84 -8.47 -4.41 4.69
N LEU A 85 -8.40 -3.36 3.87
CA LEU A 85 -8.02 -2.02 4.27
C LEU A 85 -8.83 -1.02 3.45
N SER A 86 -9.43 -0.04 4.12
CA SER A 86 -10.18 1.06 3.51
C SER A 86 -9.69 2.38 4.06
N LEU A 87 -9.50 3.38 3.20
CA LEU A 87 -9.11 4.73 3.59
C LEU A 87 -10.35 5.60 3.87
N CYS A 88 -10.28 6.41 4.91
CA CYS A 88 -11.19 7.52 5.13
C CYS A 88 -10.65 8.75 4.39
N PRO A 89 -11.35 9.26 3.36
CA PRO A 89 -10.82 10.33 2.50
C PRO A 89 -10.64 11.67 3.20
N TYR A 90 -11.31 11.91 4.34
CA TYR A 90 -11.28 13.19 5.06
C TYR A 90 -10.34 13.23 6.27
N GLU A 91 -10.14 12.10 6.96
CA GLU A 91 -9.47 12.11 8.27
C GLU A 91 -8.06 11.50 8.27
N GLN A 92 -7.43 11.36 7.11
CA GLN A 92 -6.11 10.71 6.95
C GLN A 92 -5.99 9.36 7.71
N SER A 93 -7.12 8.68 7.88
CA SER A 93 -7.24 7.47 8.69
C SER A 93 -7.60 6.29 7.80
N PHE A 94 -7.35 5.08 8.28
CA PHE A 94 -7.80 3.86 7.61
C PHE A 94 -8.40 2.89 8.62
N VAL A 95 -9.32 2.07 8.13
CA VAL A 95 -9.90 0.95 8.86
C VAL A 95 -9.35 -0.33 8.26
N SER A 96 -8.98 -1.27 9.13
CA SER A 96 -8.46 -2.58 8.73
C SER A 96 -9.23 -3.70 9.42
N GLY A 97 -9.49 -4.76 8.69
CA GLY A 97 -10.14 -5.97 9.20
C GLY A 97 -9.19 -7.16 9.16
N ALA A 98 -9.04 -7.85 10.29
CA ALA A 98 -8.28 -9.09 10.42
C ALA A 98 -9.21 -10.27 10.73
N ALA A 99 -8.73 -11.49 10.47
CA ALA A 99 -9.45 -12.75 10.66
C ALA A 99 -9.48 -13.24 12.12
#